data_AF-T0XXT3-F1
#
_entry.id   AF-T0XXT3-F1
#
_cell.length_a   1.000
_cell.length_b   1.000
_cell.length_c   1.000
_cell.angle_alpha   90.00
_cell.angle_beta   90.00
_cell.angle_gamma   90.00
#
_symmetry.space_group_name_H-M   'P 1'
#
loop_
_entity.id
_entity.type
_entity.pdbx_description
1 polymer ?
#
loop_
_entity_poly.entity_id
_entity_poly.type
_entity_poly.pdbx_seq_one_letter_code
_entity_poly.pdbx_strand_id
1 'polypeptide(L)'
;MPSRLARLFSKRSLPFRRDRGFTLIEIMVVIFIIALLAALVVPKIIGRTEEAKKTAAMTQIREFENALSLYHLDNGSYPSTEQGLEALVKKPTLPPEPNNYKAGGYISKIPK
;
A
#
# COMPACT_ATOMS: atom_id res chain seq x y z
N MET A 1 -62.13 21.75 -67.94
CA MET A 1 -62.28 22.48 -66.66
C MET A 1 -61.83 21.57 -65.53
N PRO A 2 -61.04 22.07 -64.55
CA PRO A 2 -59.93 21.34 -63.92
C PRO A 2 -60.15 21.02 -62.43
N SER A 3 -59.11 20.41 -61.84
CA SER A 3 -58.67 20.55 -60.44
C SER A 3 -59.53 19.93 -59.33
N ARG A 4 -58.97 18.91 -58.65
CA ARG A 4 -58.74 18.96 -57.19
C ARG A 4 -57.42 18.26 -56.83
N LEU A 5 -56.41 19.11 -56.68
CA LEU A 5 -55.16 18.88 -55.97
C LEU A 5 -55.40 18.40 -54.53
N ALA A 6 -54.35 17.77 -54.00
CA ALA A 6 -54.02 17.72 -52.57
C ALA A 6 -54.95 16.91 -51.65
N ARG A 7 -54.74 15.60 -51.60
CA ARG A 7 -54.81 14.85 -50.34
C ARG A 7 -53.45 14.21 -50.11
N LEU A 8 -52.56 14.98 -49.51
CA LEU A 8 -52.25 14.91 -48.07
C LEU A 8 -51.29 13.75 -47.81
N PHE A 9 -50.00 14.10 -47.86
CA PHE A 9 -48.93 13.38 -47.19
C PHE A 9 -49.33 13.08 -45.75
N SER A 10 -49.82 11.86 -45.51
CA SER A 10 -50.08 11.36 -44.16
C SER A 10 -48.74 11.07 -43.50
N LYS A 11 -48.30 12.03 -42.68
CA LYS A 11 -47.10 11.94 -41.85
C LYS A 11 -47.32 10.82 -40.82
N ARG A 12 -46.84 9.60 -41.10
CA ARG A 12 -46.78 8.54 -40.08
C ARG A 12 -45.78 8.97 -39.01
N SER A 13 -46.29 9.51 -37.90
CA SER A 13 -45.51 9.68 -36.68
C SER A 13 -45.23 8.30 -36.09
N LEU A 14 -43.95 7.91 -36.02
CA LEU A 14 -43.54 6.70 -35.33
C LEU A 14 -43.92 6.81 -33.84
N PRO A 15 -44.46 5.76 -33.21
CA PRO A 15 -44.83 5.81 -31.81
C PRO A 15 -43.58 6.00 -30.96
N PHE A 16 -43.52 7.11 -30.23
CA PHE A 16 -42.50 7.34 -29.21
C PHE A 16 -42.67 6.26 -28.15
N ARG A 17 -41.71 5.34 -28.05
CA ARG A 17 -41.70 4.34 -26.99
C ARG A 17 -41.67 5.09 -25.66
N ARG A 18 -42.67 4.86 -24.81
CA ARG A 18 -42.64 5.36 -23.44
C ARG A 18 -41.57 4.57 -22.71
N ASP A 19 -40.40 5.16 -22.57
CA ASP A 19 -39.39 4.65 -21.65
C ASP A 19 -40.02 4.62 -20.26
N ARG A 20 -40.13 3.40 -19.70
CA ARG A 20 -40.68 3.20 -18.37
C ARG A 20 -39.67 3.82 -17.40
N GLY A 21 -40.09 4.89 -16.72
CA GLY A 21 -39.28 5.56 -15.69
C GLY A 21 -39.01 4.64 -14.49
N PHE A 22 -38.01 5.02 -13.70
CA PHE A 22 -37.59 4.33 -12.49
C PHE A 22 -38.74 4.19 -11.49
N THR A 23 -38.76 3.04 -10.80
CA THR A 23 -39.74 2.78 -9.74
C THR A 23 -39.15 3.05 -8.36
N LEU A 24 -40.00 3.39 -7.38
CA LEU A 24 -39.55 3.60 -5.99
C LEU A 24 -38.88 2.35 -5.42
N ILE A 25 -39.40 1.16 -5.77
CA ILE A 25 -38.85 -0.12 -5.31
C ILE A 25 -37.41 -0.34 -5.82
N GLU A 26 -37.09 0.14 -7.02
CA GLU A 26 -35.75 0.05 -7.60
C GLU A 26 -34.73 0.84 -6.77
N ILE A 27 -35.10 2.05 -6.35
CA ILE A 27 -34.25 2.90 -5.51
C ILE A 27 -34.12 2.30 -4.10
N MET A 28 -35.20 1.74 -3.55
CA MET A 28 -35.17 1.07 -2.25
C MET A 28 -34.19 -0.11 -2.23
N VAL A 29 -34.23 -0.96 -3.25
CA VAL A 29 -33.32 -2.11 -3.38
C VAL A 29 -31.86 -1.64 -3.52
N VAL A 30 -31.60 -0.59 -4.28
CA VAL A 30 -30.24 -0.05 -4.45
C VAL A 30 -29.68 0.48 -3.13
N ILE A 31 -30.45 1.26 -2.36
CA ILE A 31 -30.01 1.79 -1.06
C ILE A 31 -29.80 0.64 -0.06
N PHE A 32 -30.65 -0.39 -0.10
CA PHE A 32 -30.49 -1.58 0.72
C PHE A 32 -29.17 -2.31 0.42
N ILE A 33 -28.85 -2.54 -0.84
CA ILE A 33 -27.58 -3.17 -1.26
C ILE A 33 -26.38 -2.31 -0.83
N ILE A 34 -26.46 -0.98 -1.01
CA ILE A 34 -25.40 -0.06 -0.58
C ILE A 34 -25.20 -0.13 0.95
N ALA A 35 -26.27 -0.16 1.74
CA ALA A 35 -26.18 -0.28 3.19
C ALA A 35 -25.55 -1.61 3.63
N LEU A 36 -25.90 -2.72 2.98
CA LEU A 36 -25.30 -4.02 3.23
C LEU A 36 -23.80 -4.05 2.88
N LEU A 37 -23.44 -3.53 1.70
CA LEU A 37 -22.04 -3.46 1.27
C LEU A 37 -21.21 -2.54 2.16
N ALA A 38 -21.77 -1.39 2.55
CA ALA A 38 -21.11 -0.44 3.44
C ALA A 38 -20.76 -1.07 4.80
N ALA A 39 -21.59 -2.00 5.32
CA ALA A 39 -21.30 -2.72 6.56
C ALA A 39 -20.10 -3.68 6.44
N LEU A 40 -19.85 -4.23 5.25
CA LEU A 40 -18.80 -5.23 5.01
C LEU A 40 -17.45 -4.63 4.60
N VAL A 41 -17.44 -3.44 3.99
CA VAL A 41 -16.23 -2.79 3.43
C VAL A 41 -15.42 -2.01 4.49
N VAL A 42 -15.83 -2.03 5.76
CA VAL A 42 -15.15 -1.27 6.82
C VAL A 42 -13.86 -1.90 7.38
N PRO A 43 -13.43 -3.17 7.14
CA PRO A 43 -12.61 -3.88 8.10
C PRO A 43 -11.39 -3.06 8.53
N LYS A 44 -11.49 -2.58 9.77
CA LYS A 44 -10.57 -1.64 10.40
C LYS A 44 -9.21 -2.32 10.45
N ILE A 45 -8.23 -1.76 9.76
CA ILE A 45 -6.80 -2.09 9.91
C ILE A 45 -6.29 -1.47 11.23
N ILE A 46 -7.02 -1.67 12.33
CA ILE A 46 -6.69 -1.12 13.64
C ILE A 46 -6.35 -2.30 14.54
N GLY A 47 -5.05 -2.59 14.62
CA GLY A 47 -4.51 -3.64 15.49
C GLY A 47 -3.31 -4.38 14.90
N ARG A 48 -3.27 -4.58 13.57
CA ARG A 48 -2.13 -5.26 12.90
C ARG A 48 -0.88 -4.38 12.77
N THR A 49 -1.03 -3.07 12.87
CA THR A 49 0.08 -2.12 12.76
C THR A 49 1.05 -2.23 13.94
N GLU A 50 0.55 -2.42 15.17
CA GLU A 50 1.41 -2.54 16.35
C GLU A 50 2.13 -3.90 16.39
N GLU A 51 1.46 -4.97 16.02
CA GLU A 51 2.09 -6.29 15.89
C GLU A 51 3.13 -6.29 14.77
N ALA A 52 2.82 -5.71 13.60
CA ALA A 52 3.78 -5.58 12.50
C ALA A 52 5.01 -4.76 12.89
N LYS A 53 4.85 -3.67 13.65
CA LYS A 53 5.98 -2.89 14.19
C LYS A 53 6.85 -3.73 15.12
N LYS A 54 6.25 -4.51 16.02
CA LYS A 54 7.00 -5.42 16.92
C LYS A 54 7.78 -6.47 16.13
N THR A 55 7.14 -7.11 15.16
CA THR A 55 7.80 -8.10 14.30
C THR A 55 8.94 -7.47 13.50
N ALA A 56 8.74 -6.27 12.94
CA ALA A 56 9.78 -5.55 12.22
C ALA A 56 10.98 -5.23 13.12
N ALA A 57 10.73 -4.72 14.33
CA ALA A 57 11.80 -4.45 15.31
C ALA A 57 12.56 -5.71 15.70
N MET A 58 11.87 -6.84 15.92
CA MET A 58 12.52 -8.13 16.20
C MET A 58 13.42 -8.60 15.05
N THR A 59 12.97 -8.43 13.80
CA THR A 59 13.79 -8.75 12.62
C THR A 59 15.02 -7.84 12.55
N GLN A 60 14.85 -6.54 12.75
CA GLN A 60 15.96 -5.58 12.75
C GLN A 60 17.00 -5.90 13.83
N ILE A 61 16.56 -6.26 15.05
CA ILE A 61 17.47 -6.67 16.13
C ILE A 61 18.31 -7.89 15.70
N ARG A 62 17.68 -8.92 15.13
CA ARG A 62 18.41 -10.11 14.64
C ARG A 62 19.39 -9.79 13.52
N GLU A 63 19.03 -8.89 12.62
CA GLU A 63 19.93 -8.42 11.57
C GLU A 63 21.17 -7.72 12.17
N PHE A 64 20.97 -6.86 13.18
CA PHE A 64 22.08 -6.21 13.89
C PHE A 64 22.92 -7.20 14.70
N GLU A 65 22.32 -8.15 15.42
CA GLU A 65 23.04 -9.19 16.16
C GLU A 65 23.96 -10.00 15.24
N ASN A 66 23.47 -10.39 14.06
CA ASN A 66 24.26 -11.10 13.07
C ASN A 66 25.41 -10.24 12.52
N ALA A 67 25.14 -8.98 12.18
CA ALA A 67 26.15 -8.06 11.67
C ALA A 67 27.23 -7.74 12.72
N LEU A 68 26.84 -7.53 13.98
CA LEU A 68 27.74 -7.33 15.11
C LEU A 68 28.58 -8.57 15.37
N SER A 69 27.98 -9.76 15.32
CA SER A 69 28.70 -11.02 15.48
C SER A 69 29.76 -11.20 14.40
N LEU A 70 29.44 -10.90 13.14
CA LEU A 70 30.40 -10.91 12.03
C LEU A 70 31.51 -9.86 12.23
N TYR A 71 31.17 -8.64 12.65
CA TYR A 71 32.15 -7.61 12.97
C TYR A 71 33.12 -8.09 14.06
N HIS A 72 32.60 -8.72 15.12
CA HIS A 72 33.40 -9.25 16.22
C HIS A 72 34.29 -10.41 15.78
N LEU A 73 33.78 -11.31 14.94
CA LEU A 73 34.56 -12.42 14.38
C LEU A 73 35.76 -11.93 13.57
N ASP A 74 35.57 -10.86 12.78
CA ASP A 74 36.64 -10.31 11.95
C ASP A 74 37.63 -9.45 12.77
N ASN A 75 37.12 -8.62 13.68
CA ASN A 75 37.92 -7.57 14.33
C ASN A 75 38.36 -7.90 15.76
N GLY A 76 37.80 -8.94 16.36
CA GLY A 76 38.08 -9.38 17.73
C GLY A 76 37.38 -8.56 18.82
N SER A 77 36.61 -7.53 18.45
CA SER A 77 35.87 -6.65 19.37
C SER A 77 34.59 -6.16 18.71
N TYR A 78 33.61 -5.73 19.50
CA TYR A 78 32.44 -5.02 18.99
C TYR A 78 32.77 -3.53 18.75
N PRO A 79 31.99 -2.82 17.92
CA PRO A 79 32.10 -1.37 17.82
C PRO A 79 31.88 -0.70 19.18
N SER A 80 32.55 0.44 19.40
CA SER A 80 32.31 1.24 20.61
C SER A 80 30.98 1.99 20.52
N THR A 81 30.46 2.45 21.66
CA THR A 81 29.25 3.28 21.71
C THR A 81 29.39 4.55 20.88
N GLU A 82 30.60 5.13 20.83
CA GLU A 82 30.88 6.35 20.06
C GLU A 82 30.92 6.09 18.54
N GLN A 83 31.35 4.89 18.13
CA GLN A 83 31.33 4.46 16.73
C GLN A 83 29.91 4.11 16.26
N GLY A 84 29.06 3.62 17.16
CA GLY A 84 27.66 3.31 16.91
C GLY A 84 27.44 2.16 15.93
N LEU A 85 26.22 2.04 15.44
CA LEU A 85 25.85 1.05 14.41
C LEU A 85 26.38 1.45 13.01
N GLU A 86 26.82 2.71 12.85
CA GLU A 86 27.45 3.22 11.65
C GLU A 86 28.71 2.44 11.28
N ALA A 87 29.42 1.91 12.29
CA ALA A 87 30.56 1.02 12.09
C ALA A 87 30.21 -0.26 11.31
N LEU A 88 28.95 -0.69 11.32
CA LEU A 88 28.50 -1.85 10.55
C LEU A 88 28.34 -1.54 9.06
N VAL A 89 28.22 -0.27 8.67
CA VAL A 89 28.06 0.14 7.27
C VAL A 89 29.37 0.66 6.68
N LYS A 90 30.12 1.44 7.46
CA LYS A 90 31.36 2.08 7.04
C LYS A 90 32.45 1.84 8.07
N LYS A 91 33.70 1.73 7.60
CA LYS A 91 34.86 1.57 8.49
C LYS A 91 34.92 2.78 9.45
N PRO A 92 34.88 2.57 10.77
CA PRO A 92 35.02 3.65 11.74
C PRO A 92 36.43 4.26 11.67
N THR A 93 36.50 5.57 11.86
CA THR A 93 37.75 6.34 11.94
C THR A 93 38.17 6.65 13.38
N LEU A 94 37.27 6.43 14.34
CA LEU A 94 37.55 6.59 15.77
C LEU A 94 38.19 5.32 16.32
N PRO A 95 39.14 5.43 17.27
CA PRO A 95 39.63 4.27 18.01
C PRO A 95 38.51 3.56 18.79
N PRO A 96 38.59 2.23 18.99
CA PRO A 96 39.62 1.32 18.47
C PRO A 96 39.41 1.06 16.96
N GLU A 97 40.49 1.14 16.19
CA GLU A 97 40.43 0.85 14.76
C GLU A 97 40.25 -0.66 14.51
N PRO A 98 39.36 -1.07 13.59
CA PRO A 98 39.14 -2.47 13.27
C PRO A 98 40.33 -3.06 12.51
N ASN A 99 40.80 -4.22 12.97
CA ASN A 99 41.95 -4.92 12.43
C ASN A 99 41.71 -5.50 11.03
N ASN A 100 40.54 -6.10 10.79
CA ASN A 100 40.21 -6.82 9.56
C ASN A 100 38.82 -6.43 9.04
N TYR A 101 38.62 -5.13 8.82
CA TYR A 101 37.32 -4.63 8.39
C TYR A 101 36.95 -5.12 6.98
N LYS A 102 35.79 -5.77 6.84
CA LYS A 102 35.28 -6.25 5.56
C LYS A 102 35.02 -5.10 4.57
N ALA A 103 35.57 -5.22 3.35
CA ALA A 103 35.29 -4.28 2.27
C ALA A 103 33.78 -4.27 1.94
N GLY A 104 33.14 -3.10 2.10
CA GLY A 104 31.70 -2.93 1.92
C GLY A 104 30.86 -3.03 3.21
N GLY A 105 31.48 -3.30 4.36
CA GLY A 105 30.80 -3.36 5.65
C GLY A 105 30.07 -4.68 5.93
N TYR A 106 29.35 -4.70 7.04
CA TYR A 106 28.64 -5.84 7.61
C TYR A 106 27.13 -5.79 7.34
N ILE A 107 26.58 -4.60 7.09
CA ILE A 107 25.20 -4.39 6.66
C ILE A 107 25.14 -3.32 5.57
N SER A 108 24.28 -3.48 4.57
CA SER A 108 24.22 -2.55 3.43
C SER A 108 23.68 -1.16 3.80
N LYS A 109 22.79 -1.08 4.79
CA LYS A 109 22.22 0.17 5.32
C LYS A 109 21.61 -0.10 6.70
N ILE A 110 21.58 0.92 7.55
CA ILE A 110 20.84 0.86 8.81
C ILE A 110 19.33 1.01 8.49
N PRO A 111 18.49 0.02 8.83
CA PRO A 111 17.04 0.15 8.74
C PRO A 111 16.55 1.33 9.60
N LYS A 112 15.56 2.09 9.09
CA LYS A 112 14.93 3.22 9.80
C LYS A 112 13.62 2.80 10.47
#